data_AF-A0A2V5NJF3-F1
#
_entry.id   AF-A0A2V5NJF3-F1
#
_cell.length_a   1.000
_cell.length_b   1.000
_cell.length_c   1.000
_cell.angle_alpha   90.00
_cell.angle_beta   90.00
_cell.angle_gamma   90.00
#
_symmetry.space_group_name_H-M   'P 1'
#
loop_
_entity.id
_entity.type
_entity.pdbx_description
1 polymer ?
#
loop_
_entity_poly.entity_id
_entity_poly.type
_entity_poly.pdbx_seq_one_letter_code
_entity_poly.pdbx_strand_id
1 'polypeptide(L)'
;MPALGPVAWWFGELLSQDNLRWPRWLGAKKFSAKSRNWLVLVLVGLTCFALLLYAFLIVPHLQAHEKVRKHARQIDAVVPANIPLYAIDPQYQPYLFYVHAPIRYARAIEELPADTRFFLVQARDEREAQNTNHWSPHHPQLVLRIKDYRNHEVIVFAVSSF
;
A
#
# COMPACT_ATOMS: atom_id res chain seq x y z
N MET A 1 -11.12 -17.64 10.19
CA MET A 1 -10.91 -18.32 11.50
C MET A 1 -12.26 -18.83 12.03
N PRO A 2 -12.69 -20.06 11.66
CA PRO A 2 -14.04 -20.56 11.95
C PRO A 2 -14.27 -20.96 13.43
N ALA A 3 -13.22 -21.03 14.24
CA ALA A 3 -13.31 -21.45 15.65
C ALA A 3 -13.65 -20.31 16.63
N LEU A 4 -13.54 -19.03 16.23
CA LEU A 4 -13.77 -17.91 17.14
C LEU A 4 -15.24 -17.71 17.51
N GLY A 5 -16.16 -17.95 16.56
CA GLY A 5 -17.60 -17.83 16.81
C GLY A 5 -18.11 -18.81 17.87
N PRO A 6 -17.84 -20.12 17.74
CA PRO A 6 -18.24 -21.12 18.74
C PRO A 6 -17.63 -20.85 20.12
N VAL A 7 -16.37 -20.42 20.18
CA VAL A 7 -15.69 -20.11 21.44
C VAL A 7 -16.32 -18.89 22.12
N ALA A 8 -16.61 -17.82 21.38
CA ALA A 8 -17.28 -16.63 21.91
C ALA A 8 -18.69 -16.95 22.45
N TRP A 9 -19.44 -17.80 21.73
CA TRP A 9 -20.75 -18.27 22.18
C TRP A 9 -20.65 -19.08 23.47
N TRP A 10 -19.71 -20.02 23.54
CA TRP A 10 -19.50 -20.86 24.73
C TRP A 10 -19.07 -20.04 25.96
N PHE A 11 -18.21 -19.03 25.78
CA PHE A 11 -17.86 -18.10 26.85
C PHE A 11 -19.05 -17.26 27.32
N GLY A 12 -19.91 -16.82 26.40
CA GLY A 12 -21.15 -16.12 26.74
C GLY A 12 -22.10 -16.98 27.58
N GLU A 13 -22.26 -18.24 27.18
CA GLU A 13 -23.09 -19.21 27.90
C GLU A 13 -22.51 -19.52 29.29
N LEU A 14 -21.20 -19.72 29.39
CA LEU A 14 -20.51 -19.93 30.66
C LEU A 14 -20.67 -18.75 31.61
N LEU A 15 -20.61 -17.51 31.11
CA LEU A 15 -20.82 -16.32 31.92
C LEU A 15 -22.29 -16.13 32.34
N SER A 16 -23.24 -16.64 31.55
CA SER A 16 -24.68 -16.54 31.83
C SER A 16 -25.16 -17.44 32.98
N GLN A 17 -24.41 -18.49 33.34
CA GLN A 17 -24.83 -19.42 34.40
C GLN A 17 -24.75 -18.79 35.80
N ASP A 18 -25.85 -18.88 36.55
CA ASP A 18 -25.98 -18.28 37.89
C ASP A 18 -25.20 -19.02 38.99
N ASN A 19 -24.65 -20.20 38.67
CA ASN A 19 -23.89 -21.03 39.60
C ASN A 19 -22.36 -20.85 39.51
N LEU A 20 -21.86 -19.86 38.76
CA LEU A 20 -20.42 -19.61 38.70
C LEU A 20 -19.87 -19.18 40.06
N ARG A 21 -18.83 -19.88 40.49
CA ARG A 21 -18.03 -19.56 41.67
C ARG A 21 -16.63 -19.19 41.21
N TRP A 22 -16.04 -18.18 41.87
CA TRP A 22 -14.61 -17.92 41.65
C TRP A 22 -13.78 -19.17 41.98
N PRO A 23 -12.66 -19.41 41.28
CA PRO A 23 -11.72 -20.47 41.64
C PRO A 23 -11.33 -20.34 43.10
N ARG A 24 -11.04 -21.47 43.76
CA ARG A 24 -10.72 -21.48 45.20
C ARG A 24 -9.56 -20.54 45.56
N TRP A 25 -8.63 -20.28 44.65
CA TRP A 25 -7.53 -19.33 44.87
C TRP A 25 -8.01 -17.86 44.98
N LEU A 26 -9.17 -17.50 44.41
CA LEU A 26 -9.75 -16.14 44.39
C LEU A 26 -10.87 -15.98 45.44
N GLY A 27 -10.96 -16.89 46.41
CA GLY A 27 -11.82 -16.77 47.59
C GLY A 27 -13.20 -17.41 47.49
N ALA A 28 -13.46 -18.23 46.45
CA ALA A 28 -14.67 -19.07 46.31
C ALA A 28 -16.03 -18.36 46.46
N LYS A 29 -16.06 -17.02 46.32
CA LYS A 29 -17.27 -16.21 46.44
C LYS A 29 -18.21 -16.49 45.25
N LYS A 30 -19.52 -16.46 45.50
CA LYS A 30 -20.54 -16.54 44.44
C LYS A 30 -20.35 -15.34 43.50
N PHE A 31 -20.39 -15.59 42.19
CA PHE A 31 -20.23 -14.55 41.19
C PHE A 31 -21.50 -13.66 41.19
N SER A 32 -21.39 -12.43 41.68
CA SER A 32 -22.53 -11.52 41.76
C SER A 32 -22.90 -11.01 40.37
N ALA A 33 -24.19 -10.84 40.09
CA ALA A 33 -24.69 -10.29 38.83
C ALA A 33 -24.10 -8.90 38.53
N LYS A 34 -23.82 -8.09 39.58
CA LYS A 34 -23.19 -6.76 39.44
C LYS A 34 -21.74 -6.86 38.99
N SER A 35 -20.96 -7.80 39.53
CA SER A 35 -19.56 -8.02 39.10
C SER A 35 -19.48 -8.60 37.69
N ARG A 36 -20.43 -9.46 37.32
CA ARG A 36 -20.55 -10.01 35.96
C ARG A 36 -20.75 -8.92 34.92
N ASN A 37 -21.75 -8.06 35.13
CA ASN A 37 -22.07 -6.99 34.18
C ASN A 37 -20.91 -6.01 34.05
N TRP A 38 -20.22 -5.70 35.15
CA TRP A 38 -19.06 -4.83 35.12
C TRP A 38 -17.90 -5.44 34.31
N LEU A 39 -17.60 -6.73 34.49
CA LEU A 39 -16.58 -7.44 33.70
C LEU A 39 -16.91 -7.46 32.20
N VAL A 40 -18.17 -7.73 31.84
CA VAL A 40 -18.61 -7.71 30.44
C VAL A 40 -18.45 -6.31 29.84
N LEU A 41 -18.86 -5.27 30.56
CA LEU A 41 -18.70 -3.88 30.11
C LEU A 41 -17.23 -3.50 29.92
N VAL A 42 -16.34 -3.90 30.83
CA VAL A 42 -14.90 -3.65 30.71
C VAL A 42 -14.33 -4.39 29.50
N LEU A 43 -14.69 -5.66 29.28
CA LEU A 43 -14.21 -6.45 28.15
C LEU A 43 -14.66 -5.85 26.82
N VAL A 44 -15.95 -5.52 26.70
CA VAL A 44 -16.52 -4.89 25.50
C VAL A 44 -15.86 -3.54 25.24
N GLY A 45 -15.70 -2.72 26.29
CA GLY A 45 -15.01 -1.43 26.20
C GLY A 45 -13.56 -1.57 25.72
N LEU A 46 -12.80 -2.51 26.30
CA LEU A 46 -11.42 -2.79 25.91
C LEU A 46 -11.32 -3.26 24.45
N THR A 47 -12.24 -4.13 24.03
CA THR A 47 -12.25 -4.67 22.66
C THR A 47 -12.58 -3.56 21.66
N CYS A 48 -13.57 -2.72 21.95
CA CYS A 48 -13.92 -1.58 21.13
C CYS A 48 -12.75 -0.58 21.05
N PHE A 49 -12.11 -0.30 22.19
CA PHE A 49 -10.93 0.57 22.24
C PHE A 49 -9.77 0.01 21.40
N ALA A 50 -9.49 -1.30 21.49
CA ALA A 50 -8.44 -1.94 20.70
C ALA A 50 -8.74 -1.86 19.18
N LEU A 51 -9.99 -2.04 18.78
CA LEU A 51 -10.41 -1.90 17.38
C LEU A 51 -10.25 -0.46 16.88
N LEU A 52 -10.64 0.52 17.67
CA LEU A 52 -10.44 1.94 17.35
C LEU A 52 -8.94 2.26 17.23
N LEU A 53 -8.13 1.80 18.18
CA LEU A 53 -6.69 2.03 18.17
C LEU A 53 -6.03 1.39 16.93
N TYR A 54 -6.43 0.17 16.57
CA TYR A 54 -5.99 -0.47 15.35
C TYR A 54 -6.36 0.33 14.10
N ALA A 55 -7.63 0.77 14.00
CA ALA A 55 -8.13 1.52 12.86
C ALA A 55 -7.46 2.90 12.71
N PHE A 56 -7.24 3.62 13.81
CA PHE A 56 -6.74 4.99 13.79
C PHE A 56 -5.21 5.12 13.84
N LEU A 57 -4.49 4.14 14.38
CA LEU A 57 -3.03 4.21 14.49
C LEU A 57 -2.34 3.23 13.55
N ILE A 58 -2.74 1.96 13.57
CA ILE A 58 -2.01 0.90 12.87
C ILE A 58 -2.26 0.95 11.37
N VAL A 59 -3.51 1.12 10.94
CA VAL A 59 -3.87 1.22 9.52
C VAL A 59 -3.16 2.39 8.82
N PRO A 60 -3.23 3.65 9.29
CA PRO A 60 -2.55 4.75 8.60
C PRO A 60 -1.03 4.62 8.67
N HIS A 61 -0.48 4.07 9.75
CA HIS A 61 0.95 3.78 9.83
C HIS A 61 1.38 2.75 8.76
N LEU A 62 0.63 1.66 8.59
CA LEU A 62 0.89 0.66 7.55
C LEU A 62 0.77 1.28 6.14
N GLN A 63 -0.24 2.11 5.90
CA GLN A 63 -0.43 2.81 4.62
C GLN A 63 0.72 3.80 4.34
N ALA A 64 1.23 4.50 5.35
CA ALA A 64 2.37 5.39 5.19
C ALA A 64 3.67 4.64 4.82
N HIS A 65 3.79 3.40 5.28
CA HIS A 65 4.91 2.51 4.97
C HIS A 65 4.73 1.70 3.66
N GLU A 66 3.64 1.93 2.90
CA GLU A 66 3.37 1.28 1.62
C GLU A 66 4.29 1.87 0.52
N LYS A 67 5.56 1.44 0.52
CA LYS A 67 6.63 1.93 -0.36
C LYS A 67 6.27 1.89 -1.84
N VAL A 68 5.42 0.95 -2.27
CA VAL A 68 4.99 0.78 -3.65
C VAL A 68 4.23 2.00 -4.16
N ARG A 69 3.25 2.51 -3.38
CA ARG A 69 2.45 3.67 -3.77
C ARG A 69 3.22 4.98 -3.72
N LYS A 70 4.30 5.07 -2.93
CA LYS A 70 5.13 6.26 -2.86
C LYS A 70 5.79 6.57 -4.20
N HIS A 71 6.32 5.56 -4.88
CA HIS A 71 6.94 5.73 -6.19
C HIS A 71 5.92 6.12 -7.26
N ALA A 72 4.73 5.52 -7.24
CA ALA A 72 3.64 5.93 -8.12
C ALA A 72 3.26 7.40 -7.93
N ARG A 73 3.13 7.87 -6.68
CA ARG A 73 2.86 9.29 -6.39
C ARG A 73 3.98 10.23 -6.88
N GLN A 74 5.24 9.79 -6.84
CA GLN A 74 6.35 10.58 -7.38
C GLN A 74 6.26 10.70 -8.91
N ILE A 75 5.86 9.62 -9.59
CA ILE A 75 5.59 9.65 -11.03
C ILE A 75 4.40 10.56 -11.32
N ASP A 76 3.29 10.42 -10.59
CA ASP A 76 2.08 11.25 -10.76
C ASP A 76 2.33 12.75 -10.50
N ALA A 77 3.31 13.09 -9.67
CA ALA A 77 3.72 14.48 -9.43
C ALA A 77 4.42 15.12 -10.65
N VAL A 78 4.95 14.30 -11.55
CA VAL A 78 5.73 14.73 -12.72
C VAL A 78 4.95 14.50 -14.02
N VAL A 79 4.26 13.37 -14.13
CA VAL A 79 3.53 12.93 -15.32
C VAL A 79 2.04 13.24 -15.11
N PRO A 80 1.46 14.15 -15.90
CA PRO A 80 0.03 14.44 -15.80
C PRO A 80 -0.82 13.21 -16.15
N ALA A 81 -1.91 13.00 -15.40
CA ALA A 81 -2.76 11.81 -15.55
C ALA A 81 -3.40 11.62 -16.95
N ASN A 82 -3.48 12.68 -17.77
CA ASN A 82 -4.07 12.63 -19.11
C ASN A 82 -3.04 12.28 -20.20
N ILE A 83 -1.77 12.14 -19.86
CA ILE A 83 -0.68 11.93 -20.83
C ILE A 83 -0.17 10.50 -20.71
N PRO A 84 -0.03 9.75 -21.82
CA PRO A 84 0.49 8.40 -21.75
C PRO A 84 1.94 8.37 -21.29
N LEU A 85 2.22 7.48 -20.33
CA LEU A 85 3.56 7.14 -19.87
C LEU A 85 4.00 5.87 -20.57
N TYR A 86 5.06 5.96 -21.38
CA TYR A 86 5.60 4.79 -22.06
C TYR A 86 6.66 4.09 -21.21
N ALA A 87 6.47 2.82 -20.86
CA ALA A 87 7.41 2.04 -20.10
C ALA A 87 8.21 1.11 -21.02
N ILE A 88 9.51 1.37 -21.15
CA ILE A 88 10.42 0.64 -22.03
C ILE A 88 11.12 -0.45 -21.23
N ASP A 89 10.85 -1.72 -21.58
CA ASP A 89 11.29 -2.91 -20.85
C ASP A 89 11.32 -2.69 -19.32
N PRO A 90 10.21 -2.36 -18.64
CA PRO A 90 10.27 -1.94 -17.25
C PRO A 90 10.69 -3.06 -16.26
N GLN A 91 10.95 -4.30 -16.69
CA GLN A 91 10.91 -5.46 -15.79
C GLN A 91 9.61 -5.47 -14.95
N TYR A 92 9.51 -6.38 -13.99
CA TYR A 92 8.35 -6.41 -13.10
C TYR A 92 8.44 -5.31 -12.03
N GLN A 93 7.66 -4.23 -12.20
CA GLN A 93 7.56 -3.09 -11.27
C GLN A 93 6.13 -2.92 -10.73
N PRO A 94 5.85 -3.33 -9.48
CA PRO A 94 4.51 -3.28 -8.91
C PRO A 94 3.91 -1.87 -8.78
N TYR A 95 4.74 -0.82 -8.74
CA TYR A 95 4.26 0.55 -8.55
C TYR A 95 3.59 1.14 -9.80
N LEU A 96 3.89 0.60 -10.99
CA LEU A 96 3.26 1.02 -12.24
C LEU A 96 1.74 0.82 -12.21
N PHE A 97 1.25 -0.20 -11.50
CA PHE A 97 -0.20 -0.42 -11.32
C PHE A 97 -0.93 0.71 -10.59
N TYR A 98 -0.21 1.56 -9.86
CA TYR A 98 -0.79 2.63 -9.05
C TYR A 98 -0.57 4.02 -9.65
N VAL A 99 0.07 4.13 -10.82
CA VAL A 99 0.23 5.39 -11.54
C VAL A 99 -1.08 5.73 -12.23
N HIS A 100 -1.48 7.01 -12.18
CA HIS A 100 -2.75 7.46 -12.76
C HIS A 100 -2.66 7.68 -14.26
N ALA A 101 -1.48 8.03 -14.76
CA ALA A 101 -1.24 8.19 -16.19
C ALA A 101 -1.43 6.86 -16.93
N PRO A 102 -2.04 6.84 -18.14
CA PRO A 102 -2.21 5.63 -18.90
C PRO A 102 -0.86 5.05 -19.34
N ILE A 103 -0.55 3.85 -18.87
CA ILE A 103 0.75 3.21 -19.15
C ILE A 103 0.68 2.43 -20.46
N ARG A 104 1.68 2.65 -21.32
CA ARG A 104 1.89 1.88 -22.55
C ARG A 104 3.24 1.19 -22.49
N TYR A 105 3.30 -0.08 -22.83
CA TYR A 105 4.55 -0.85 -22.79
C TYR A 105 5.19 -0.87 -24.18
N ALA A 106 6.50 -0.63 -24.22
CA ALA A 106 7.32 -0.74 -25.42
C ALA A 106 8.56 -1.58 -25.11
N ARG A 107 9.17 -2.20 -26.12
CA ARG A 107 10.40 -2.99 -25.93
C ARG A 107 11.64 -2.12 -26.08
N ALA A 108 11.60 -1.16 -27.00
CA ALA A 108 12.74 -0.33 -27.34
C ALA A 108 12.31 1.13 -27.58
N ILE A 109 13.28 2.04 -27.57
CA ILE A 109 13.04 3.48 -27.74
C ILE A 109 12.51 3.77 -29.15
N GLU A 110 12.95 3.02 -30.15
CA GLU A 110 12.58 3.19 -31.56
C GLU A 110 11.10 2.85 -31.83
N GLU A 111 10.49 2.03 -30.98
CA GLU A 111 9.06 1.68 -31.08
C GLU A 111 8.16 2.80 -30.54
N LEU A 112 8.73 3.81 -29.89
CA LEU A 112 7.95 4.89 -29.30
C LEU A 112 7.41 5.83 -30.38
N PRO A 113 6.15 6.25 -30.27
CA PRO A 113 5.60 7.27 -31.15
C PRO A 113 6.37 8.61 -31.08
N ALA A 114 6.37 9.36 -32.18
CA ALA A 114 7.01 10.67 -32.24
C ALA A 114 6.35 11.71 -31.30
N ASP A 115 5.08 11.53 -30.93
CA ASP A 115 4.33 12.34 -29.98
C ASP A 115 4.52 11.93 -28.51
N THR A 116 5.49 11.05 -28.24
CA THR A 116 5.80 10.62 -26.86
C THR A 116 6.30 11.81 -26.04
N ARG A 117 5.60 12.09 -24.93
CA ARG A 117 5.98 13.16 -23.99
C ARG A 117 6.71 12.66 -22.75
N PHE A 118 6.35 11.47 -22.27
CA PHE A 118 6.98 10.86 -21.11
C PHE A 118 7.26 9.40 -21.37
N PHE A 119 8.47 8.97 -21.02
CA PHE A 119 8.82 7.57 -21.04
C PHE A 119 9.69 7.20 -19.84
N LEU A 120 9.70 5.92 -19.52
CA LEU A 120 10.36 5.32 -18.39
C LEU A 120 11.32 4.24 -18.90
N VAL A 121 12.57 4.31 -18.46
CA VAL A 121 13.65 3.38 -18.79
C VAL A 121 14.38 2.93 -17.54
N GLN A 122 15.08 1.80 -17.63
CA GLN A 122 16.01 1.39 -16.59
C GLN A 122 17.31 2.20 -16.65
N ALA A 123 18.02 2.30 -15.52
CA ALA A 123 19.31 3.01 -15.47
C ALA A 123 20.39 2.42 -16.40
N ARG A 124 20.32 1.14 -16.75
CA ARG A 124 21.24 0.51 -17.72
C ARG A 124 21.09 1.09 -19.13
N ASP A 125 19.88 1.52 -19.48
CA ASP A 125 19.50 2.03 -20.81
C ASP A 125 19.49 3.59 -20.81
N GLU A 126 19.95 4.22 -19.72
CA GLU A 126 19.99 5.68 -19.56
C GLU A 126 20.82 6.36 -20.66
N ARG A 127 22.00 5.80 -20.96
CA ARG A 127 22.90 6.36 -21.99
C ARG A 127 22.30 6.27 -23.38
N GLU A 128 21.54 5.23 -23.66
CA GLU A 128 20.84 5.06 -24.93
C GLU A 128 19.70 6.06 -25.05
N ALA A 129 18.90 6.20 -23.98
CA ALA A 129 17.84 7.19 -23.89
C ALA A 129 18.35 8.62 -24.07
N GLN A 130 19.49 9.00 -23.48
CA GLN A 130 20.03 10.36 -23.60
C GLN A 130 20.63 10.67 -24.99
N ASN A 131 21.25 9.67 -25.64
CA ASN A 131 21.94 9.86 -26.91
C ASN A 131 21.07 9.52 -28.13
N THR A 132 19.81 9.14 -27.92
CA THR A 132 18.92 8.81 -29.03
C THR A 132 18.60 10.04 -29.87
N ASN A 133 18.60 9.85 -31.18
CA ASN A 133 18.18 10.86 -32.15
C ASN A 133 16.71 10.71 -32.56
N HIS A 134 15.97 9.79 -31.92
CA HIS A 134 14.60 9.44 -32.28
C HIS A 134 13.63 10.64 -32.29
N TRP A 135 13.82 11.60 -31.39
CA TRP A 135 12.98 12.81 -31.28
C TRP A 135 13.65 14.09 -31.78
N SER A 136 14.73 13.99 -32.56
CA SER A 136 15.47 15.15 -33.08
C SER A 136 14.53 16.16 -33.77
N PRO A 137 14.61 17.48 -33.48
CA PRO A 137 15.67 18.17 -32.72
C PRO A 137 15.48 18.18 -31.19
N HIS A 138 14.42 17.57 -30.67
CA HIS A 138 14.13 17.53 -29.24
C HIS A 138 14.90 16.40 -28.57
N HIS A 139 15.45 16.69 -27.39
CA HIS A 139 16.19 15.73 -26.60
C HIS A 139 15.44 15.37 -25.33
N PRO A 140 15.45 14.09 -24.93
CA PRO A 140 14.85 13.67 -23.68
C PRO A 140 15.61 14.25 -22.49
N GLN A 141 14.86 14.86 -21.56
CA GLN A 141 15.37 15.41 -20.32
C GLN A 141 15.00 14.49 -19.16
N LEU A 142 15.98 14.18 -18.31
CA LEU A 142 15.75 13.42 -17.09
C LEU A 142 14.94 14.28 -16.12
N VAL A 143 13.75 13.82 -15.74
CA VAL A 143 12.88 14.55 -14.81
C VAL A 143 12.83 13.89 -13.44
N LEU A 144 12.90 12.56 -13.40
CA LEU A 144 12.78 11.84 -12.14
C LEU A 144 13.64 10.57 -12.16
N ARG A 145 14.38 10.36 -11.08
CA ARG A 145 15.09 9.10 -10.80
C ARG A 145 14.45 8.44 -9.59
N ILE A 146 14.02 7.20 -9.78
CA ILE A 146 13.34 6.40 -8.77
C ILE A 146 14.20 5.17 -8.49
N LYS A 147 14.34 4.83 -7.21
CA LYS A 147 15.00 3.61 -6.78
C LYS A 147 13.98 2.61 -6.25
N ASP A 148 13.88 1.47 -6.92
CA ASP A 148 12.96 0.41 -6.54
C ASP A 148 13.42 -0.30 -5.24
N TYR A 149 12.52 -1.09 -4.63
CA TYR A 149 12.83 -1.88 -3.42
C TYR A 149 13.91 -2.93 -3.66
N ARG A 150 14.11 -3.36 -4.92
CA ARG A 150 15.20 -4.24 -5.34
C ARG A 150 16.52 -3.51 -5.59
N ASN A 151 16.59 -2.22 -5.23
CA ASN A 151 17.74 -1.35 -5.48
C ASN A 151 18.00 -1.09 -6.99
N HIS A 152 17.05 -1.43 -7.86
CA HIS A 152 17.09 -1.10 -9.29
C HIS A 152 16.66 0.34 -9.51
N GLU A 153 17.39 1.06 -10.35
CA GLU A 153 17.08 2.45 -10.68
C GLU A 153 16.30 2.53 -11.98
N VAL A 154 15.27 3.36 -11.93
CA VAL A 154 14.31 3.59 -13.01
C VAL A 154 14.22 5.09 -13.20
N ILE A 155 14.29 5.52 -14.45
CA ILE A 155 14.45 6.92 -14.81
C ILE A 155 13.29 7.30 -15.72
N VAL A 156 12.61 8.38 -15.36
CA VAL A 156 11.57 8.99 -16.16
C VAL A 156 12.18 10.16 -16.92
N PHE A 157 12.00 10.12 -18.23
CA PHE A 157 12.37 11.18 -19.15
C PHE A 157 11.12 11.91 -19.64
N ALA A 158 11.23 13.21 -19.80
CA ALA A 158 10.30 14.01 -20.56
C ALA A 158 10.93 14.38 -21.90
N VAL A 159 10.16 14.26 -22.97
CA VAL A 159 10.51 14.78 -24.28
C VAL A 159 9.72 16.07 -24.44
N SER A 160 10.43 17.18 -24.57
CA SER A 160 9.82 18.49 -24.76
C SER A 160 9.20 18.55 -26.15
N SER A 161 7.89 18.33 -26.26
CA SER A 161 7.11 18.71 -27.45
C SER A 161 6.38 20.01 -27.10
N PHE A 162 6.78 21.14 -27.67
CA PHE A 162 6.00 22.39 -27.55
C PHE A 162 4.63 22.23 -28.19
#